data_AF-A0A813TDX5-F1
#
_entry.id   AF-A0A813TDX5-F1
#
_cell.length_a   1.000
_cell.length_b   1.000
_cell.length_c   1.000
_cell.angle_alpha   90.00
_cell.angle_beta   90.00
_cell.angle_gamma   90.00
#
_symmetry.space_group_name_H-M   'P 1'
#
loop_
_entity.id
_entity.type
_entity.pdbx_description
1 polymer ?
#
loop_
_entity_poly.entity_id
_entity_poly.type
_entity_poly.pdbx_seq_one_letter_code
_entity_poly.pdbx_strand_id
1 'polypeptide(L)'
;MRLVAVGHRQSVNASVSYTSWFDQFNRTDLYRIRSNRTMIVVFGELTGLTSAFVGTRGQSARSQSGTTQNALLLLMSSYEKQMNFYSKIYPNIPIMNALELALSDVMWRAFNYTFSTLARSLNATVVAGTLGPRIIRSTDREDIDFFGDPDLYPNQTEVYLPLTKEVYNTVHIYAPNGSLIASRDKTNLTPEEVQLLQLTPGKLEDNRIIKPDNLCIAICLDTFHSDVLSYLDSQNCTILIQPSFNTEMWATNVSSIWQPLDWTHGPMGLFERTQNIQFSVNSMVTGNLFADMIVDGQSSINQRASKMLQTDLYVGVDWNDVQSIGKFQTLTLSKWARDDPRERNLTKLERREILHQYALELAPNSTSENKNRYADTVIWADVTSKPV
;
A
#
# COMPACT_ATOMS: atom_id res chain seq x y z
N MET A 1 8.85 14.70 -15.49
CA MET A 1 7.67 13.96 -15.01
C MET A 1 7.25 14.48 -13.65
N ARG A 2 6.06 14.10 -13.16
CA ARG A 2 5.57 14.38 -11.81
C ARG A 2 5.38 13.06 -11.08
N LEU A 3 6.04 12.94 -9.93
CA LEU A 3 5.90 11.82 -9.02
C LEU A 3 4.88 12.19 -7.95
N VAL A 4 3.95 11.30 -7.63
CA VAL A 4 2.89 11.53 -6.65
C VAL A 4 2.83 10.32 -5.72
N ALA A 5 2.81 10.58 -4.41
CA ALA A 5 2.53 9.58 -3.39
C ALA A 5 1.20 9.91 -2.69
N VAL A 6 0.37 8.89 -2.51
CA VAL A 6 -0.95 8.99 -1.90
C VAL A 6 -0.97 8.20 -0.59
N GLY A 7 -0.82 8.94 0.51
CA GLY A 7 -0.99 8.38 1.84
C GLY A 7 -2.48 8.28 2.18
N HIS A 8 -3.15 7.24 1.68
CA HIS A 8 -4.57 7.03 1.89
C HIS A 8 -4.86 6.57 3.31
N ARG A 9 -5.75 7.28 4.01
CA ARG A 9 -6.30 6.82 5.28
C ARG A 9 -7.40 5.79 5.05
N GLN A 10 -7.09 4.52 5.24
CA GLN A 10 -8.01 3.41 5.01
C GLN A 10 -9.20 3.41 5.97
N SER A 11 -10.33 2.90 5.48
CA SER A 11 -11.53 2.71 6.28
C SER A 11 -12.41 1.61 5.73
N VAL A 12 -12.77 0.64 6.57
CA VAL A 12 -13.80 -0.37 6.24
C VAL A 12 -15.17 0.27 6.00
N ASN A 13 -15.42 1.47 6.53
CA ASN A 13 -16.69 2.18 6.32
C ASN A 13 -16.87 2.64 4.86
N ALA A 14 -15.79 2.78 4.10
CA ALA A 14 -15.88 3.09 2.67
C ALA A 14 -16.30 1.87 1.84
N SER A 15 -16.22 0.65 2.39
CA SER A 15 -16.57 -0.60 1.72
C SER A 15 -18.05 -0.95 1.79
N VAL A 16 -18.96 0.03 1.85
CA VAL A 16 -20.41 -0.26 1.83
C VAL A 16 -20.86 -0.78 0.46
N SER A 17 -20.32 -0.20 -0.61
CA SER A 17 -20.64 -0.52 -2.00
C SER A 17 -19.42 -0.30 -2.89
N TYR A 18 -19.47 -0.79 -4.14
CA TYR A 18 -18.45 -0.48 -5.15
C TYR A 18 -18.30 1.04 -5.37
N THR A 19 -19.41 1.79 -5.32
CA THR A 19 -19.40 3.26 -5.49
C THR A 19 -18.68 3.96 -4.34
N SER A 20 -19.08 3.67 -3.10
CA SER A 20 -18.44 4.28 -1.93
C SER A 20 -16.96 3.88 -1.82
N TRP A 21 -16.63 2.66 -2.25
CA TRP A 21 -15.26 2.18 -2.31
C TRP A 21 -14.43 2.97 -3.34
N PHE A 22 -15.00 3.22 -4.53
CA PHE A 22 -14.38 4.05 -5.55
C PHE A 22 -14.21 5.51 -5.09
N ASP A 23 -15.24 6.08 -4.46
CA ASP A 23 -15.29 7.49 -4.08
C ASP A 23 -14.18 7.88 -3.09
N GLN A 24 -13.77 6.96 -2.20
CA GLN A 24 -12.67 7.23 -1.26
C GLN A 24 -11.32 7.48 -1.97
N PHE A 25 -11.13 6.90 -3.16
CA PHE A 25 -9.91 7.05 -3.96
C PHE A 25 -10.05 8.12 -5.03
N ASN A 26 -11.27 8.39 -5.49
CA ASN A 26 -11.58 9.41 -6.48
C ASN A 26 -11.56 10.84 -5.89
N ARG A 27 -10.41 11.23 -5.32
CA ARG A 27 -10.25 12.46 -4.55
C ARG A 27 -10.02 13.68 -5.43
N THR A 28 -10.59 14.81 -5.02
CA THR A 28 -10.47 16.08 -5.77
C THR A 28 -9.06 16.68 -5.79
N ASP A 29 -8.25 16.41 -4.78
CA ASP A 29 -6.86 16.87 -4.69
C ASP A 29 -5.95 16.24 -5.75
N LEU A 30 -6.17 14.97 -6.13
CA LEU A 30 -5.49 14.32 -7.26
C LEU A 30 -5.73 15.06 -8.58
N TYR A 31 -6.94 15.58 -8.79
CA TYR A 31 -7.29 16.33 -9.99
C TYR A 31 -6.66 17.73 -10.02
N ARG A 32 -6.45 18.34 -8.85
CA ARG A 32 -5.80 19.67 -8.72
C ARG A 32 -4.31 19.63 -9.05
N ILE A 33 -3.68 18.47 -8.91
CA ILE A 33 -2.25 18.27 -9.20
C ILE A 33 -2.00 17.73 -10.61
N ARG A 34 -3.03 17.68 -11.48
CA ARG A 34 -2.84 17.36 -12.89
C ARG A 34 -1.81 18.29 -13.52
N SER A 35 -1.05 17.75 -14.47
CA SER A 35 0.02 18.44 -15.15
C SER A 35 0.05 18.03 -16.62
N ASN A 36 0.63 18.87 -17.47
CA ASN A 36 0.98 18.49 -18.85
C ASN A 36 2.21 17.56 -18.88
N ARG A 37 2.84 17.30 -17.72
CA ARG A 37 3.92 16.32 -17.56
C ARG A 37 3.35 14.91 -17.40
N THR A 38 4.09 13.90 -17.84
CA THR A 38 3.84 12.50 -17.44
C THR A 38 3.73 12.40 -15.92
N MET A 39 2.67 11.75 -15.44
CA MET A 39 2.41 11.55 -14.01
C MET A 39 2.54 10.08 -13.64
N ILE A 40 3.18 9.81 -12.50
CA ILE A 40 3.18 8.51 -11.83
C ILE A 40 2.53 8.71 -10.47
N VAL A 41 1.41 8.06 -10.24
CA VAL A 41 0.62 8.14 -9.01
C VAL A 41 0.73 6.82 -8.26
N VAL A 42 1.27 6.89 -7.05
CA VAL A 42 1.56 5.73 -6.21
C VAL A 42 0.62 5.73 -5.02
N PHE A 43 -0.13 4.66 -4.86
CA PHE A 43 -0.87 4.31 -3.66
C PHE A 43 -0.05 3.32 -2.82
N GLY A 44 -0.42 3.18 -1.55
CA GLY A 44 0.28 2.29 -0.64
C GLY A 44 0.08 0.79 -0.94
N GLU A 45 0.91 -0.01 -0.29
CA GLU A 45 0.76 -1.47 -0.26
C GLU A 45 -0.60 -1.83 0.34
N LEU A 46 -1.20 -2.93 -0.14
CA LEU A 46 -2.49 -3.42 0.36
C LEU A 46 -3.61 -2.35 0.44
N THR A 47 -3.54 -1.27 -0.35
CA THR A 47 -4.60 -0.27 -0.46
C THR A 47 -5.95 -0.90 -0.87
N GLY A 48 -5.90 -2.02 -1.61
CA GLY A 48 -7.06 -2.82 -1.97
C GLY A 48 -7.63 -3.68 -0.85
N LEU A 49 -6.98 -3.82 0.31
CA LEU A 49 -7.35 -4.79 1.34
C LEU A 49 -8.81 -4.65 1.80
N THR A 50 -9.27 -3.42 2.02
CA THR A 50 -10.63 -3.19 2.50
C THR A 50 -11.72 -3.41 1.45
N SER A 51 -11.36 -3.70 0.19
CA SER A 51 -12.30 -4.15 -0.83
C SER A 51 -12.90 -5.54 -0.54
N ALA A 52 -12.23 -6.37 0.27
CA ALA A 52 -12.76 -7.65 0.74
C ALA A 52 -14.10 -7.51 1.48
N PHE A 53 -14.33 -6.33 2.06
CA PHE A 53 -15.53 -6.01 2.80
C PHE A 53 -16.58 -5.29 1.95
N VAL A 54 -16.48 -5.23 0.62
CA VAL A 54 -17.51 -4.56 -0.20
C VAL A 54 -18.84 -5.31 -0.15
N GLY A 55 -19.93 -4.56 -0.08
CA GLY A 55 -21.28 -5.08 -0.34
C GLY A 55 -21.92 -5.86 0.81
N THR A 56 -22.96 -6.62 0.48
CA THR A 56 -23.78 -7.39 1.42
C THR A 56 -22.97 -8.49 2.11
N ARG A 57 -22.10 -9.20 1.39
CA ARG A 57 -21.23 -10.24 1.99
C ARG A 57 -20.23 -9.67 3.00
N GLY A 58 -19.82 -8.41 2.85
CA GLY A 58 -18.96 -7.74 3.82
C GLY A 58 -19.68 -7.12 5.01
N GLN A 59 -21.02 -7.05 5.00
CA GLN A 59 -21.78 -6.20 5.93
C GLN A 59 -21.55 -6.54 7.40
N SER A 60 -21.67 -7.83 7.77
CA SER A 60 -21.47 -8.26 9.16
C SER A 60 -20.03 -8.02 9.61
N ALA A 61 -19.05 -8.28 8.75
CA ALA A 61 -17.65 -8.01 9.05
C ALA A 61 -17.36 -6.52 9.27
N ARG A 62 -18.07 -5.60 8.62
CA ARG A 62 -17.96 -4.15 8.89
C ARG A 62 -18.62 -3.74 10.21
N SER A 63 -19.81 -4.27 10.52
CA SER A 63 -20.65 -3.76 11.61
C SER A 63 -20.54 -4.50 12.94
N GLN A 64 -20.06 -5.75 12.96
CA GLN A 64 -20.11 -6.63 14.12
C GLN A 64 -18.76 -7.20 14.53
N SER A 65 -17.71 -7.00 13.72
CA SER A 65 -16.42 -7.63 13.95
C SER A 65 -15.77 -7.17 15.25
N GLY A 66 -15.63 -5.86 15.44
CA GLY A 66 -14.84 -5.30 16.52
C GLY A 66 -13.34 -5.49 16.34
N THR A 67 -12.88 -6.70 15.97
CA THR A 67 -11.48 -7.07 15.73
C THR A 67 -11.24 -7.61 14.33
N THR A 68 -10.00 -7.57 13.88
CA THR A 68 -9.57 -8.09 12.56
C THR A 68 -9.85 -9.59 12.46
N GLN A 69 -9.55 -10.35 13.50
CA GLN A 69 -9.83 -11.79 13.52
C GLN A 69 -11.32 -12.11 13.36
N ASN A 70 -12.19 -11.40 14.07
CA ASN A 70 -13.64 -11.64 13.96
C ASN A 70 -14.19 -11.18 12.59
N ALA A 71 -13.61 -10.12 12.01
CA ALA A 71 -13.95 -9.70 10.65
C ALA A 71 -13.65 -10.80 9.62
N LEU A 72 -12.50 -11.48 9.74
CA LEU A 72 -12.14 -12.61 8.88
C LEU A 72 -13.12 -13.78 9.06
N LEU A 73 -13.49 -14.14 10.29
CA LEU A 73 -14.47 -15.21 10.55
C LEU A 73 -15.84 -14.92 9.92
N LEU A 74 -16.29 -13.67 10.00
CA LEU A 74 -17.56 -13.23 9.40
C LEU A 74 -17.50 -13.25 7.86
N LEU A 75 -16.34 -12.91 7.27
CA LEU A 75 -16.11 -13.10 5.84
C LEU A 75 -16.12 -14.59 5.46
N MET A 76 -15.45 -15.46 6.23
CA MET A 76 -15.46 -16.90 5.97
C MET A 76 -16.88 -17.47 5.95
N SER A 77 -17.73 -17.06 6.89
CA SER A 77 -19.14 -17.46 6.90
C SER A 77 -19.89 -16.96 5.65
N SER A 78 -19.62 -15.73 5.21
CA SER A 78 -20.30 -15.13 4.05
C SER A 78 -19.83 -15.71 2.70
N TYR A 79 -18.66 -16.35 2.68
CA TYR A 79 -18.03 -16.94 1.50
C TYR A 79 -17.89 -18.47 1.60
N GLU A 80 -18.57 -19.12 2.56
CA GLU A 80 -18.42 -20.54 2.86
C GLU A 80 -18.59 -21.43 1.62
N LYS A 81 -19.58 -21.13 0.77
CA LYS A 81 -19.86 -21.89 -0.46
C LYS A 81 -18.65 -21.88 -1.42
N GLN A 82 -18.07 -20.70 -1.64
CA GLN A 82 -16.91 -20.51 -2.53
C GLN A 82 -15.65 -21.10 -1.91
N MET A 83 -15.45 -20.94 -0.60
CA MET A 83 -14.32 -21.57 0.11
C MET A 83 -14.38 -23.09 0.00
N ASN A 84 -15.54 -23.70 0.23
CA ASN A 84 -15.73 -25.14 0.11
C ASN A 84 -15.50 -25.66 -1.32
N PHE A 85 -15.77 -24.85 -2.34
CA PHE A 85 -15.43 -25.17 -3.72
C PHE A 85 -13.91 -25.24 -3.91
N TYR A 86 -13.17 -24.20 -3.51
CA TYR A 86 -11.72 -24.18 -3.69
C TYR A 86 -10.99 -25.20 -2.81
N SER A 87 -11.48 -25.50 -1.61
CA SER A 87 -10.94 -26.57 -0.76
C SER A 87 -11.07 -27.96 -1.39
N LYS A 88 -12.04 -28.18 -2.30
CA LYS A 88 -12.16 -29.44 -3.07
C LYS A 88 -11.21 -29.48 -4.26
N ILE A 89 -10.98 -28.34 -4.93
CA ILE A 89 -10.06 -28.24 -6.07
C ILE A 89 -8.60 -28.33 -5.62
N TYR A 90 -8.29 -27.72 -4.47
CA TYR A 90 -6.95 -27.66 -3.90
C TYR A 90 -6.93 -28.39 -2.55
N PRO A 91 -6.75 -29.71 -2.53
CA PRO A 91 -6.63 -30.46 -1.29
C PRO A 91 -5.53 -29.88 -0.39
N ASN A 92 -5.84 -29.72 0.91
CA ASN A 92 -4.95 -29.14 1.93
C ASN A 92 -4.59 -27.67 1.72
N ILE A 93 -5.35 -26.91 0.93
CA ILE A 93 -5.21 -25.45 0.91
C ILE A 93 -5.47 -24.88 2.31
N PRO A 94 -4.64 -23.95 2.81
CA PRO A 94 -4.92 -23.28 4.06
C PRO A 94 -6.27 -22.55 4.02
N ILE A 95 -6.94 -22.48 5.17
CA ILE A 95 -8.27 -21.85 5.27
C ILE A 95 -8.24 -20.37 4.86
N MET A 96 -7.13 -19.68 5.13
CA MET A 96 -6.93 -18.29 4.75
C MET A 96 -6.83 -18.14 3.23
N ASN A 97 -6.00 -18.95 2.56
CA ASN A 97 -5.94 -18.94 1.10
C ASN A 97 -7.29 -19.33 0.50
N ALA A 98 -8.04 -20.29 1.06
CA ALA A 98 -9.39 -20.60 0.58
C ALA A 98 -10.34 -19.39 0.64
N LEU A 99 -10.27 -18.59 1.71
CA LEU A 99 -10.99 -17.32 1.82
C LEU A 99 -10.51 -16.32 0.77
N GLU A 100 -9.20 -16.13 0.61
CA GLU A 100 -8.62 -15.20 -0.37
C GLU A 100 -8.99 -15.57 -1.81
N LEU A 101 -9.03 -16.86 -2.15
CA LEU A 101 -9.53 -17.35 -3.43
C LEU A 101 -11.03 -17.05 -3.60
N ALA A 102 -11.83 -17.24 -2.55
CA ALA A 102 -13.26 -16.95 -2.56
C ALA A 102 -13.57 -15.45 -2.73
N LEU A 103 -12.66 -14.57 -2.28
CA LEU A 103 -12.75 -13.12 -2.39
C LEU A 103 -12.33 -12.57 -3.77
N SER A 104 -11.85 -13.42 -4.69
CA SER A 104 -11.29 -13.01 -5.98
C SER A 104 -12.19 -12.04 -6.75
N ASP A 105 -13.49 -12.32 -6.85
CA ASP A 105 -14.40 -11.47 -7.63
C ASP A 105 -14.55 -10.08 -7.02
N VAL A 106 -14.95 -10.01 -5.75
CA VAL A 106 -15.24 -8.73 -5.08
C VAL A 106 -13.99 -7.85 -5.00
N MET A 107 -12.86 -8.43 -4.62
CA MET A 107 -11.62 -7.68 -4.44
C MET A 107 -11.08 -7.18 -5.77
N TRP A 108 -10.94 -8.08 -6.75
CA TRP A 108 -10.41 -7.69 -8.06
C TRP A 108 -11.34 -6.71 -8.77
N ARG A 109 -12.67 -6.93 -8.74
CA ARG A 109 -13.64 -6.05 -9.38
C ARG A 109 -13.56 -4.64 -8.83
N ALA A 110 -13.61 -4.48 -7.50
CA ALA A 110 -13.55 -3.18 -6.85
C ALA A 110 -12.19 -2.50 -7.09
N PHE A 111 -11.09 -3.25 -6.94
CA PHE A 111 -9.73 -2.76 -7.12
C PHE A 111 -9.44 -2.34 -8.56
N ASN A 112 -9.61 -3.26 -9.52
CA ASN A 112 -9.30 -3.05 -10.92
C ASN A 112 -10.15 -1.94 -11.54
N TYR A 113 -11.47 -1.91 -11.25
CA TYR A 113 -12.34 -0.83 -11.72
C TYR A 113 -11.84 0.54 -11.23
N THR A 114 -11.48 0.63 -9.94
CA THR A 114 -11.05 1.89 -9.33
C THR A 114 -9.76 2.40 -9.95
N PHE A 115 -8.69 1.61 -9.92
CA PHE A 115 -7.37 2.10 -10.30
C PHE A 115 -7.20 2.23 -11.83
N SER A 116 -7.87 1.39 -12.63
CA SER A 116 -7.91 1.58 -14.09
C SER A 116 -8.69 2.84 -14.49
N THR A 117 -9.75 3.18 -13.75
CA THR A 117 -10.53 4.40 -13.98
C THR A 117 -9.75 5.64 -13.55
N LEU A 118 -9.05 5.59 -12.41
CA LEU A 118 -8.18 6.68 -11.98
C LEU A 118 -7.04 6.91 -12.97
N ALA A 119 -6.44 5.86 -13.53
CA ALA A 119 -5.39 5.99 -14.54
C ALA A 119 -5.89 6.75 -15.78
N ARG A 120 -7.07 6.39 -16.29
CA ARG A 120 -7.74 7.10 -17.40
C ARG A 120 -8.07 8.53 -17.06
N SER A 121 -8.75 8.73 -15.94
CA SER A 121 -9.22 10.04 -15.51
C SER A 121 -8.04 10.98 -15.27
N LEU A 122 -6.95 10.52 -14.66
CA LEU A 122 -5.77 11.34 -14.39
C LEU A 122 -4.82 11.45 -15.58
N ASN A 123 -5.00 10.63 -16.63
CA ASN A 123 -4.02 10.44 -17.71
C ASN A 123 -2.62 10.16 -17.14
N ALA A 124 -2.54 9.20 -16.22
CA ALA A 124 -1.35 8.91 -15.41
C ALA A 124 -1.06 7.42 -15.35
N THR A 125 0.21 7.07 -15.14
CA THR A 125 0.56 5.73 -14.68
C THR A 125 0.17 5.61 -13.22
N VAL A 126 -0.66 4.62 -12.88
CA VAL A 126 -1.14 4.40 -11.50
C VAL A 126 -0.56 3.11 -10.96
N VAL A 127 0.00 3.17 -9.76
CA VAL A 127 0.58 2.04 -9.02
C VAL A 127 -0.24 1.84 -7.75
N ALA A 128 -0.80 0.65 -7.54
CA ALA A 128 -1.60 0.35 -6.35
C ALA A 128 -1.42 -1.11 -5.91
N GLY A 129 -1.45 -1.36 -4.60
CA GLY A 129 -1.28 -2.70 -4.03
C GLY A 129 -2.57 -3.34 -3.54
N THR A 130 -2.70 -4.66 -3.70
CA THR A 130 -3.71 -5.52 -3.05
C THR A 130 -3.12 -6.91 -2.84
N LEU A 131 -3.76 -7.73 -2.01
CA LEU A 131 -3.51 -9.17 -2.02
C LEU A 131 -4.49 -9.88 -2.96
N GLY A 132 -4.08 -11.01 -3.51
CA GLY A 132 -4.95 -11.86 -4.32
C GLY A 132 -4.19 -12.91 -5.13
N PRO A 133 -4.91 -13.90 -5.67
CA PRO A 133 -4.35 -14.84 -6.62
C PRO A 133 -4.16 -14.19 -7.99
N ARG A 134 -3.55 -14.91 -8.94
CA ARG A 134 -3.67 -14.56 -10.35
C ARG A 134 -5.11 -14.74 -10.81
N ILE A 135 -5.63 -13.81 -11.59
CA ILE A 135 -7.05 -13.75 -11.94
C ILE A 135 -7.28 -14.10 -13.41
N ILE A 136 -8.35 -14.85 -13.68
CA ILE A 136 -8.95 -15.02 -15.00
C ILE A 136 -10.38 -14.49 -14.99
N ARG A 137 -10.78 -13.86 -16.09
CA ARG A 137 -12.16 -13.41 -16.32
C ARG A 137 -12.97 -14.55 -16.93
N SER A 138 -14.11 -14.87 -16.33
CA SER A 138 -15.12 -15.78 -16.90
C SER A 138 -16.39 -15.02 -17.25
N THR A 139 -17.00 -15.37 -18.37
CA THR A 139 -18.34 -14.95 -18.78
C THR A 139 -19.31 -16.13 -18.85
N ASP A 140 -18.90 -17.29 -18.32
CA ASP A 140 -19.78 -18.46 -18.22
C ASP A 140 -20.92 -18.14 -17.25
N ARG A 141 -22.14 -18.54 -17.64
CA ARG A 141 -23.33 -18.30 -16.82
C ARG A 141 -23.27 -19.09 -15.51
N GLU A 142 -22.74 -20.31 -15.53
CA GLU A 142 -22.63 -21.14 -14.32
C GLU A 142 -21.64 -20.51 -13.32
N ASP A 143 -20.51 -19.99 -13.81
CA ASP A 143 -19.54 -19.28 -13.00
C ASP A 143 -20.15 -18.01 -12.40
N ILE A 144 -20.90 -17.23 -13.19
CA ILE A 144 -21.58 -16.01 -12.72
C ILE A 144 -22.61 -16.35 -11.66
N ASP A 145 -23.43 -17.38 -11.87
CA ASP A 145 -24.46 -17.78 -10.90
C ASP A 145 -23.86 -18.35 -9.60
N PHE A 146 -22.64 -18.91 -9.64
CA PHE A 146 -21.97 -19.46 -8.47
C PHE A 146 -21.12 -18.43 -7.70
N PHE A 147 -20.26 -17.69 -8.41
CA PHE A 147 -19.26 -16.79 -7.82
C PHE A 147 -19.70 -15.34 -7.78
N GLY A 148 -20.73 -14.98 -8.56
CA GLY A 148 -21.24 -13.62 -8.67
C GLY A 148 -21.54 -12.97 -7.31
N ASP A 149 -21.41 -11.66 -7.31
CA ASP A 149 -21.76 -10.82 -6.18
C ASP A 149 -23.29 -10.64 -6.15
N PRO A 150 -23.97 -10.99 -5.05
CA PRO A 150 -25.41 -10.81 -4.92
C PRO A 150 -25.86 -9.37 -5.16
N ASP A 151 -25.01 -8.38 -4.89
CA ASP A 151 -25.34 -6.96 -5.06
C ASP A 151 -25.38 -6.53 -6.53
N LEU A 152 -24.86 -7.37 -7.43
CA LEU A 152 -24.85 -7.12 -8.87
C LEU A 152 -25.89 -7.98 -9.62
N TYR A 153 -26.59 -8.88 -8.95
CA TYR A 153 -27.62 -9.72 -9.56
C TYR A 153 -28.85 -8.89 -9.99
N PRO A 154 -29.49 -9.19 -11.13
CA PRO A 154 -29.11 -10.17 -12.16
C PRO A 154 -28.18 -9.60 -13.25
N ASN A 155 -27.67 -8.39 -13.07
CA ASN A 155 -26.99 -7.58 -14.09
C ASN A 155 -25.50 -7.92 -14.27
N GLN A 156 -24.92 -8.75 -13.41
CA GLN A 156 -23.55 -9.20 -13.54
C GLN A 156 -23.36 -10.05 -14.81
N THR A 157 -22.36 -9.70 -15.61
CA THR A 157 -22.07 -10.34 -16.92
C THR A 157 -20.72 -11.05 -16.96
N GLU A 158 -19.96 -10.98 -15.88
CA GLU A 158 -18.63 -11.57 -15.76
C GLU A 158 -18.28 -11.79 -14.30
N VAL A 159 -17.40 -12.76 -14.02
CA VAL A 159 -16.76 -12.96 -12.72
C VAL A 159 -15.24 -13.11 -12.87
N TYR A 160 -14.53 -12.80 -11.80
CA TYR A 160 -13.08 -12.90 -11.72
C TYR A 160 -12.70 -14.04 -10.79
N LEU A 161 -12.04 -15.05 -11.36
CA LEU A 161 -11.74 -16.32 -10.70
C LEU A 161 -10.23 -16.49 -10.52
N PRO A 162 -9.78 -17.21 -9.49
CA PRO A 162 -8.38 -17.55 -9.32
C PRO A 162 -7.91 -18.53 -10.40
N LEU A 163 -6.80 -18.21 -11.05
CA LEU A 163 -6.11 -19.08 -11.99
C LEU A 163 -5.27 -20.13 -11.26
N THR A 164 -4.74 -19.80 -10.09
CA THR A 164 -3.90 -20.68 -9.26
C THR A 164 -4.27 -20.53 -7.78
N LYS A 165 -3.72 -21.40 -6.92
CA LYS A 165 -4.01 -21.41 -5.48
C LYS A 165 -3.15 -20.43 -4.67
N GLU A 166 -2.04 -20.00 -5.26
CA GLU A 166 -1.08 -19.09 -4.63
C GLU A 166 -1.68 -17.69 -4.56
N VAL A 167 -1.53 -17.06 -3.40
CA VAL A 167 -2.01 -15.70 -3.13
C VAL A 167 -0.80 -14.85 -2.79
N TYR A 168 -0.73 -13.66 -3.36
CA TYR A 168 0.45 -12.80 -3.28
C TYR A 168 0.05 -11.41 -2.80
N ASN A 169 0.92 -10.76 -2.03
CA ASN A 169 0.89 -9.31 -1.91
C ASN A 169 1.43 -8.72 -3.22
N THR A 170 0.54 -8.11 -4.00
CA THR A 170 0.80 -7.71 -5.38
C THR A 170 0.58 -6.21 -5.57
N VAL A 171 1.53 -5.57 -6.23
CA VAL A 171 1.37 -4.22 -6.77
C VAL A 171 1.07 -4.29 -8.25
N HIS A 172 0.01 -3.61 -8.67
CA HIS A 172 -0.47 -3.51 -10.04
C HIS A 172 -0.16 -2.14 -10.62
N ILE A 173 0.24 -2.11 -11.89
CA ILE A 173 0.63 -0.90 -12.61
C ILE A 173 -0.30 -0.73 -13.81
N TYR A 174 -1.05 0.36 -13.83
CA TYR A 174 -1.97 0.75 -14.89
C TYR A 174 -1.35 1.87 -15.73
N ALA A 175 -1.43 1.72 -17.05
CA ALA A 175 -1.05 2.78 -17.98
C ALA A 175 -2.13 3.89 -18.05
N PRO A 176 -1.82 5.08 -18.60
CA PRO A 176 -2.75 6.20 -18.69
C PRO A 176 -4.08 5.91 -19.42
N ASN A 177 -4.13 4.88 -20.26
CA ASN A 177 -5.37 4.44 -20.92
C ASN A 177 -6.22 3.48 -20.06
N GLY A 178 -5.78 3.16 -18.84
CA GLY A 178 -6.42 2.23 -17.91
C GLY A 178 -6.02 0.77 -18.07
N SER A 179 -5.17 0.40 -19.05
CA SER A 179 -4.74 -0.99 -19.19
C SER A 179 -3.74 -1.37 -18.10
N LEU A 180 -3.92 -2.54 -17.48
CA LEU A 180 -2.90 -3.14 -16.63
C LEU A 180 -1.68 -3.55 -17.47
N ILE A 181 -0.52 -2.99 -17.17
CA ILE A 181 0.73 -3.21 -17.93
C ILE A 181 1.76 -4.06 -17.19
N ALA A 182 1.66 -4.15 -15.87
CA ALA A 182 2.53 -5.00 -15.06
C ALA A 182 1.92 -5.28 -13.68
N SER A 183 2.35 -6.38 -13.08
CA SER A 183 2.11 -6.73 -11.68
C SER A 183 3.42 -7.20 -11.05
N ARG A 184 3.66 -6.88 -9.78
CA ARG A 184 4.87 -7.28 -9.03
C ARG A 184 4.47 -7.82 -7.68
N ASP A 185 4.99 -8.98 -7.32
CA ASP A 185 4.75 -9.60 -6.03
C ASP A 185 5.85 -9.24 -5.05
N LYS A 186 5.49 -9.09 -3.78
CA LYS A 186 6.42 -8.80 -2.70
C LYS A 186 7.35 -9.99 -2.49
N THR A 187 8.66 -9.77 -2.53
CA THR A 187 9.65 -10.86 -2.42
C THR A 187 9.86 -11.25 -0.95
N ASN A 188 10.01 -10.25 -0.08
CA ASN A 188 10.27 -10.44 1.34
C ASN A 188 9.00 -10.16 2.15
N LEU A 189 8.37 -11.23 2.64
CA LEU A 189 7.14 -11.15 3.43
C LEU A 189 7.43 -10.87 4.91
N THR A 190 6.55 -10.11 5.56
CA THR A 190 6.57 -9.92 7.02
C THR A 190 6.07 -11.18 7.74
N PRO A 191 6.31 -11.30 9.06
CA PRO A 191 5.74 -12.39 9.85
C PRO A 191 4.23 -12.51 9.72
N GLU A 192 3.49 -11.39 9.69
CA GLU A 192 2.03 -11.36 9.55
C GLU A 192 1.58 -11.90 8.18
N GLU A 193 2.28 -11.53 7.11
CA GLU A 193 2.00 -12.03 5.76
C GLU A 193 2.20 -13.54 5.64
N VAL A 194 3.17 -14.10 6.36
CA VAL A 194 3.45 -15.54 6.37
C VAL A 194 2.50 -16.29 7.31
N GLN A 195 2.31 -15.80 8.53
CA GLN A 195 1.66 -16.55 9.61
C GLN A 195 0.14 -16.33 9.64
N LEU A 196 -0.32 -15.10 9.40
CA LEU A 196 -1.73 -14.75 9.42
C LEU A 196 -2.35 -14.92 8.04
N LEU A 197 -1.76 -14.30 7.01
CA LEU A 197 -2.32 -14.31 5.66
C LEU A 197 -1.88 -15.52 4.83
N GLN A 198 -0.77 -16.18 5.18
CA GLN A 198 -0.24 -17.35 4.46
C GLN A 198 0.00 -17.07 2.97
N LEU A 199 0.54 -15.87 2.70
CA LEU A 199 0.88 -15.43 1.36
C LEU A 199 2.10 -16.20 0.81
N THR A 200 2.11 -16.33 -0.50
CA THR A 200 3.23 -16.87 -1.26
C THR A 200 4.21 -15.73 -1.56
N PRO A 201 5.52 -15.89 -1.26
CA PRO A 201 6.51 -14.89 -1.62
C PRO A 201 6.66 -14.79 -3.14
N GLY A 202 6.84 -13.58 -3.63
CA GLY A 202 7.23 -13.29 -4.99
C GLY A 202 8.63 -13.81 -5.29
N LYS A 203 8.89 -14.11 -6.57
CA LYS A 203 10.23 -14.46 -7.04
C LYS A 203 10.99 -13.20 -7.42
N LEU A 204 12.23 -13.08 -6.94
CA LEU A 204 13.08 -11.93 -7.24
C LEU A 204 13.27 -11.76 -8.76
N GLU A 205 13.43 -12.85 -9.50
CA GLU A 205 13.63 -12.85 -10.94
C GLU A 205 12.43 -12.35 -11.77
N ASP A 206 11.24 -12.27 -11.16
CA ASP A 206 10.04 -11.70 -11.78
C ASP A 206 9.97 -10.18 -11.58
N ASN A 207 10.82 -9.62 -10.72
CA ASN A 207 10.86 -8.19 -10.43
C ASN A 207 11.62 -7.39 -11.50
N ARG A 208 11.01 -7.28 -12.68
CA ARG A 208 11.58 -6.59 -13.84
C ARG A 208 11.26 -5.10 -13.85
N ILE A 209 12.16 -4.31 -14.42
CA ILE A 209 11.91 -2.89 -14.67
C ILE A 209 10.76 -2.68 -15.67
N ILE A 210 10.04 -1.57 -15.54
CA ILE A 210 8.93 -1.19 -16.42
C ILE A 210 9.37 0.00 -17.28
N LYS A 211 9.27 -0.15 -18.59
CA LYS A 211 9.64 0.85 -19.61
C LYS A 211 8.46 1.80 -19.91
N PRO A 212 8.72 3.02 -20.43
CA PRO A 212 10.03 3.58 -20.78
C PRO A 212 10.77 4.24 -19.62
N ASP A 213 10.10 4.49 -18.49
CA ASP A 213 10.65 5.30 -17.38
C ASP A 213 11.65 4.57 -16.46
N ASN A 214 11.97 3.30 -16.75
CA ASN A 214 12.79 2.42 -15.90
C ASN A 214 12.30 2.38 -14.45
N LEU A 215 10.99 2.18 -14.31
CA LEU A 215 10.30 2.08 -13.02
C LEU A 215 10.55 0.71 -12.39
N CYS A 216 10.76 0.69 -11.07
CA CYS A 216 10.97 -0.52 -10.29
C CYS A 216 10.06 -0.53 -9.09
N ILE A 217 9.63 -1.72 -8.68
CA ILE A 217 8.77 -1.87 -7.51
C ILE A 217 9.55 -2.65 -6.44
N ALA A 218 9.62 -2.11 -5.23
CA ALA A 218 10.09 -2.83 -4.05
C ALA A 218 9.04 -2.61 -2.96
N ILE A 219 8.24 -3.63 -2.67
CA ILE A 219 7.06 -3.48 -1.83
C ILE A 219 7.51 -3.48 -0.37
N CYS A 220 7.36 -2.31 0.28
CA CYS A 220 7.57 -2.14 1.70
C CYS A 220 8.90 -2.69 2.20
N LEU A 221 8.86 -3.85 2.90
CA LEU A 221 10.02 -4.55 3.44
C LEU A 221 11.12 -4.79 2.39
N ASP A 222 10.78 -5.01 1.12
CA ASP A 222 11.75 -5.22 0.04
C ASP A 222 12.82 -4.11 -0.07
N THR A 223 12.51 -2.87 0.31
CA THR A 223 13.49 -1.76 0.26
C THR A 223 14.59 -1.83 1.31
N PHE A 224 14.39 -2.65 2.34
CA PHE A 224 15.38 -2.92 3.38
C PHE A 224 16.29 -4.10 3.03
N HIS A 225 16.01 -4.79 1.91
CA HIS A 225 16.73 -5.98 1.46
C HIS A 225 17.71 -5.64 0.34
N SER A 226 19.01 -5.87 0.60
CA SER A 226 20.10 -5.47 -0.31
C SER A 226 20.14 -6.27 -1.61
N ASP A 227 19.72 -7.53 -1.58
CA ASP A 227 19.57 -8.39 -2.75
C ASP A 227 18.49 -7.86 -3.71
N VAL A 228 17.33 -7.43 -3.19
CA VAL A 228 16.29 -6.79 -4.00
C VAL A 228 16.79 -5.51 -4.64
N LEU A 229 17.40 -4.62 -3.84
CA LEU A 229 17.91 -3.35 -4.35
C LEU A 229 19.02 -3.55 -5.39
N SER A 230 19.95 -4.47 -5.15
CA SER A 230 21.04 -4.77 -6.09
C SER A 230 20.49 -5.35 -7.40
N TYR A 231 19.50 -6.24 -7.32
CA TYR A 231 18.86 -6.83 -8.49
C TYR A 231 18.15 -5.77 -9.34
N LEU A 232 17.37 -4.88 -8.72
CA LEU A 232 16.71 -3.79 -9.43
C LEU A 232 17.71 -2.79 -10.02
N ASP A 233 18.72 -2.39 -9.25
CA ASP A 233 19.75 -1.45 -9.70
C ASP A 233 20.54 -1.99 -10.90
N SER A 234 20.84 -3.30 -10.93
CA SER A 234 21.52 -3.98 -12.05
C SER A 234 20.75 -3.94 -13.37
N GLN A 235 19.43 -3.72 -13.31
CA GLN A 235 18.56 -3.58 -14.47
C GLN A 235 18.49 -2.13 -15.00
N ASN A 236 19.31 -1.22 -14.46
CA ASN A 236 19.27 0.23 -14.72
C ASN A 236 17.98 0.89 -14.21
N CYS A 237 17.51 0.46 -13.05
CA CYS A 237 16.43 1.13 -12.34
C CYS A 237 16.72 2.62 -12.16
N THR A 238 15.76 3.50 -12.49
CA THR A 238 15.93 4.95 -12.30
C THR A 238 14.98 5.49 -11.23
N ILE A 239 13.77 4.93 -11.14
CA ILE A 239 12.73 5.34 -10.19
C ILE A 239 12.26 4.12 -9.42
N LEU A 240 12.52 4.10 -8.12
CA LEU A 240 12.05 3.05 -7.23
C LEU A 240 10.74 3.48 -6.56
N ILE A 241 9.72 2.65 -6.71
CA ILE A 241 8.42 2.81 -6.08
C ILE A 241 8.31 1.83 -4.93
N GLN A 242 7.97 2.37 -3.77
CA GLN A 242 7.77 1.66 -2.52
C GLN A 242 6.34 1.90 -2.02
N PRO A 243 5.37 1.09 -2.44
CA PRO A 243 4.09 1.00 -1.75
C PRO A 243 4.33 0.35 -0.38
N SER A 244 3.82 0.97 0.68
CA SER A 244 4.07 0.54 2.06
C SER A 244 2.81 0.52 2.93
N PHE A 245 2.75 -0.49 3.78
CA PHE A 245 1.72 -0.75 4.76
C PHE A 245 2.40 -1.16 6.07
N ASN A 246 2.70 -0.16 6.90
CA ASN A 246 3.41 -0.34 8.15
C ASN A 246 2.41 -0.63 9.27
N THR A 247 2.43 -1.84 9.82
CA THR A 247 1.47 -2.31 10.84
C THR A 247 1.80 -1.88 12.28
N GLU A 248 2.81 -1.04 12.43
CA GLU A 248 3.30 -0.55 13.71
C GLU A 248 2.94 0.93 13.91
N MET A 249 2.96 1.40 15.17
CA MET A 249 2.78 2.84 15.46
C MET A 249 3.97 3.65 14.95
N TRP A 250 3.72 4.74 14.21
CA TRP A 250 4.80 5.51 13.60
C TRP A 250 5.71 6.16 14.64
N ALA A 251 5.15 6.93 15.57
CA ALA A 251 5.95 7.61 16.60
C ALA A 251 6.20 6.72 17.83
N THR A 252 6.89 5.60 17.65
CA THR A 252 7.26 4.69 18.74
C THR A 252 8.68 4.15 18.57
N ASN A 253 9.21 3.51 19.62
CA ASN A 253 10.39 2.67 19.48
C ASN A 253 9.98 1.23 19.17
N VAL A 254 10.41 0.70 18.04
CA VAL A 254 10.30 -0.73 17.69
C VAL A 254 11.69 -1.34 17.75
N SER A 255 11.83 -2.46 18.46
CA SER A 255 13.13 -3.09 18.69
C SER A 255 14.20 -2.10 19.19
N SER A 256 13.80 -1.19 20.10
CA SER A 256 14.63 -0.12 20.68
C SER A 256 15.10 0.98 19.73
N ILE A 257 14.62 1.01 18.48
CA ILE A 257 14.91 2.05 17.50
C ILE A 257 13.66 2.90 17.26
N TRP A 258 13.82 4.22 17.24
CA TRP A 258 12.74 5.14 16.85
C TRP A 258 12.29 4.79 15.44
N GLN A 259 11.07 4.30 15.28
CA GLN A 259 10.61 3.73 14.01
C GLN A 259 10.75 4.69 12.81
N PRO A 260 10.45 5.99 12.91
CA PRO A 260 10.66 6.93 11.80
C PRO A 260 12.14 7.04 11.42
N LEU A 261 13.07 6.86 12.36
CA LEU A 261 14.50 6.79 12.06
C LEU A 261 14.84 5.49 11.32
N ASP A 262 14.32 4.35 11.78
CA ASP A 262 14.59 3.07 11.12
C ASP A 262 14.13 3.06 9.65
N TRP A 263 12.94 3.61 9.41
CA TRP A 263 12.37 3.79 8.07
C TRP A 263 13.17 4.73 7.16
N THR A 264 14.15 5.48 7.66
CA THR A 264 15.06 6.23 6.77
C THR A 264 15.97 5.28 5.99
N HIS A 265 16.30 4.09 6.49
CA HIS A 265 17.21 3.15 5.81
C HIS A 265 16.66 2.59 4.50
N GLY A 266 15.34 2.55 4.33
CA GLY A 266 14.67 2.15 3.08
C GLY A 266 14.68 3.29 2.04
N PRO A 267 13.62 4.09 1.95
CA PRO A 267 13.41 5.08 0.88
C PRO A 267 14.49 6.16 0.75
N MET A 268 15.15 6.55 1.84
CA MET A 268 16.24 7.54 1.81
C MET A 268 17.60 6.85 1.74
N GLY A 269 17.81 5.78 2.51
CA GLY A 269 19.08 5.09 2.61
C GLY A 269 19.45 4.23 1.40
N LEU A 270 18.49 3.91 0.51
CA LEU A 270 18.77 3.10 -0.67
C LEU A 270 19.81 3.72 -1.60
N PHE A 271 20.02 5.04 -1.57
CA PHE A 271 20.94 5.71 -2.48
C PHE A 271 22.42 5.39 -2.17
N GLU A 272 22.77 5.00 -0.95
CA GLU A 272 24.12 4.49 -0.64
C GLU A 272 24.37 3.09 -1.19
N ARG A 273 23.30 2.31 -1.37
CA ARG A 273 23.39 0.89 -1.77
C ARG A 273 23.17 0.68 -3.26
N THR A 274 22.93 1.74 -4.02
CA THR A 274 22.56 1.68 -5.43
C THR A 274 23.26 2.77 -6.22
N GLN A 275 23.42 2.60 -7.53
CA GLN A 275 24.12 3.54 -8.41
C GLN A 275 23.18 4.22 -9.40
N ASN A 276 22.21 3.48 -9.94
CA ASN A 276 21.35 3.95 -11.02
C ASN A 276 20.08 4.64 -10.51
N ILE A 277 19.57 4.23 -9.35
CA ILE A 277 18.33 4.80 -8.78
C ILE A 277 18.54 6.28 -8.45
N GLN A 278 17.74 7.14 -9.08
CA GLN A 278 17.78 8.60 -8.90
C GLN A 278 16.65 9.12 -8.02
N PHE A 279 15.49 8.44 -8.05
CA PHE A 279 14.31 8.85 -7.29
C PHE A 279 13.71 7.67 -6.53
N SER A 280 13.20 7.94 -5.35
CA SER A 280 12.37 7.01 -4.59
C SER A 280 11.02 7.64 -4.25
N VAL A 281 9.95 6.86 -4.37
CA VAL A 281 8.59 7.26 -4.01
C VAL A 281 8.05 6.24 -3.02
N ASN A 282 7.95 6.64 -1.76
CA ASN A 282 7.36 5.81 -0.72
C ASN A 282 5.96 6.31 -0.38
N SER A 283 4.96 5.45 -0.56
CA SER A 283 3.57 5.76 -0.28
C SER A 283 3.07 4.86 0.85
N MET A 284 2.72 5.45 1.98
CA MET A 284 2.28 4.73 3.17
C MET A 284 0.77 4.86 3.38
N VAL A 285 0.06 3.72 3.47
CA VAL A 285 -1.31 3.69 3.98
C VAL A 285 -1.31 4.13 5.45
N THR A 286 -2.38 4.78 5.90
CA THR A 286 -2.61 5.09 7.32
C THR A 286 -4.01 4.67 7.74
N GLY A 287 -4.31 4.68 9.04
CA GLY A 287 -5.64 4.38 9.55
C GLY A 287 -5.74 3.06 10.30
N ASN A 288 -6.64 3.04 11.28
CA ASN A 288 -6.98 1.85 12.05
C ASN A 288 -7.89 0.93 11.23
N LEU A 289 -7.59 -0.36 11.24
CA LEU A 289 -8.51 -1.43 10.85
C LEU A 289 -9.04 -2.09 12.11
N PHE A 290 -10.35 -2.04 12.29
CA PHE A 290 -11.01 -2.58 13.48
C PHE A 290 -10.40 -2.05 14.80
N ALA A 291 -10.52 -2.78 15.91
CA ALA A 291 -10.03 -2.38 17.24
C ALA A 291 -8.61 -2.84 17.56
N ASP A 292 -7.93 -3.54 16.65
CA ASP A 292 -6.68 -4.25 16.95
C ASP A 292 -5.58 -4.06 15.90
N MET A 293 -5.84 -3.40 14.78
CA MET A 293 -4.85 -3.22 13.72
C MET A 293 -4.59 -1.73 13.45
N ILE A 294 -3.32 -1.34 13.62
CA ILE A 294 -2.80 0.00 13.33
C ILE A 294 -2.10 -0.05 11.99
N VAL A 295 -2.29 1.00 11.20
CA VAL A 295 -1.41 1.31 10.08
C VAL A 295 -1.07 2.78 10.13
N ASP A 296 0.22 3.11 10.19
CA ASP A 296 0.68 4.48 10.41
C ASP A 296 1.98 4.75 9.65
N GLY A 297 2.25 6.01 9.32
CA GLY A 297 3.40 6.34 8.50
C GLY A 297 3.48 7.76 7.98
N GLN A 298 4.56 8.01 7.24
CA GLN A 298 4.74 9.20 6.42
C GLN A 298 5.24 8.82 5.02
N SER A 299 4.53 9.28 3.99
CA SER A 299 4.94 9.14 2.61
C SER A 299 6.06 10.13 2.28
N SER A 300 6.99 9.75 1.40
CA SER A 300 8.12 10.60 1.00
C SER A 300 8.45 10.44 -0.48
N ILE A 301 8.95 11.53 -1.08
CA ILE A 301 9.58 11.50 -2.40
C ILE A 301 11.00 12.02 -2.23
N ASN A 302 11.97 11.21 -2.60
CA ASN A 302 13.38 11.50 -2.37
C ASN A 302 14.17 11.42 -3.68
N GLN A 303 15.28 12.13 -3.72
CA GLN A 303 16.20 12.20 -4.84
C GLN A 303 17.63 11.91 -4.37
N ARG A 304 18.40 11.21 -5.21
CA ARG A 304 19.84 11.08 -5.04
C ARG A 304 20.51 12.45 -5.10
N ALA A 305 21.37 12.75 -4.13
CA ALA A 305 22.14 13.99 -4.09
C ALA A 305 23.64 13.75 -4.31
N SER A 306 24.34 14.71 -4.91
CA SER A 306 25.81 14.66 -5.06
C SER A 306 26.55 14.98 -3.76
N LYS A 307 25.87 15.65 -2.82
CA LYS A 307 26.35 16.04 -1.50
C LYS A 307 25.24 15.89 -0.47
N MET A 308 25.61 15.80 0.80
CA MET A 308 24.65 15.86 1.91
C MET A 308 23.94 17.22 1.90
N LEU A 309 22.62 17.20 1.86
CA LEU A 309 21.78 18.40 1.91
C LEU A 309 20.86 18.29 3.10
N GLN A 310 20.88 19.30 3.98
CA GLN A 310 19.86 19.39 5.02
C GLN A 310 18.49 19.45 4.34
N THR A 311 17.58 18.59 4.79
CA THR A 311 16.30 18.35 4.13
C THR A 311 15.24 17.98 5.15
N ASP A 312 14.00 17.89 4.71
CA ASP A 312 12.89 17.45 5.56
C ASP A 312 13.06 15.97 5.92
N LEU A 313 12.78 15.65 7.18
CA LEU A 313 12.92 14.30 7.75
C LEU A 313 11.63 13.92 8.45
N TYR A 314 11.43 12.62 8.65
CA TYR A 314 10.31 12.12 9.42
C TYR A 314 10.27 12.69 10.84
N VAL A 315 9.08 12.67 11.46
CA VAL A 315 8.88 13.23 12.79
C VAL A 315 9.82 12.60 13.83
N GLY A 316 10.43 13.44 14.66
CA GLY A 316 11.37 13.00 15.70
C GLY A 316 12.73 12.52 15.17
N VAL A 317 13.03 12.69 13.88
CA VAL A 317 14.35 12.38 13.29
C VAL A 317 15.15 13.67 13.09
N ASP A 318 16.37 13.69 13.65
CA ASP A 318 17.27 14.84 13.52
C ASP A 318 18.31 14.62 12.42
N TRP A 319 18.83 15.72 11.88
CA TRP A 319 19.85 15.68 10.83
C TRP A 319 21.09 14.84 11.21
N ASN A 320 21.50 14.89 12.46
CA ASN A 320 22.64 14.10 12.96
C ASN A 320 22.38 12.59 12.94
N ASP A 321 21.11 12.15 12.96
CA ASP A 321 20.75 10.73 12.95
C ASP A 321 20.91 10.11 11.55
N VAL A 322 20.91 10.92 10.49
CA VAL A 322 20.87 10.47 9.09
C VAL A 322 22.17 10.73 8.31
N GLN A 323 23.23 11.18 8.97
CA GLN A 323 24.49 11.48 8.28
C GLN A 323 25.16 10.24 7.68
N SER A 324 24.90 9.05 8.26
CA SER A 324 25.46 7.77 7.81
C SER A 324 24.65 7.06 6.74
N ILE A 325 23.40 7.47 6.48
CA ILE A 325 22.51 6.73 5.57
C ILE A 325 22.61 7.17 4.11
N GLY A 326 23.38 8.22 3.83
CA GLY A 326 23.74 8.57 2.46
C GLY A 326 23.39 9.96 1.98
N LYS A 327 23.82 10.24 0.76
CA LYS A 327 23.56 11.50 0.06
C LYS A 327 22.20 11.48 -0.63
N PHE A 328 21.21 12.08 0.03
CA PHE A 328 19.86 12.22 -0.49
C PHE A 328 19.31 13.64 -0.26
N GLN A 329 18.22 13.94 -0.95
CA GLN A 329 17.37 15.10 -0.72
C GLN A 329 15.91 14.63 -0.67
N THR A 330 15.21 14.96 0.40
CA THR A 330 13.75 14.83 0.44
C THR A 330 13.15 15.97 -0.39
N LEU A 331 12.47 15.64 -1.48
CA LEU A 331 11.80 16.62 -2.33
C LEU A 331 10.47 17.05 -1.75
N THR A 332 9.75 16.10 -1.14
CA THR A 332 8.54 16.36 -0.38
C THR A 332 8.29 15.24 0.61
N LEU A 333 7.68 15.59 1.73
CA LEU A 333 7.32 14.70 2.81
C LEU A 333 5.86 14.92 3.20
N SER A 334 5.09 13.85 3.43
CA SER A 334 3.74 13.99 3.96
C SER A 334 3.81 14.40 5.43
N LYS A 335 2.89 15.26 5.86
CA LYS A 335 2.70 15.51 7.29
C LYS A 335 2.33 14.20 7.99
N TRP A 336 2.85 14.00 9.20
CA TRP A 336 2.26 13.04 10.13
C TRP A 336 1.01 13.66 10.78
N ALA A 337 0.26 12.87 11.55
CA ALA A 337 -0.95 13.34 12.24
C ALA A 337 -0.68 14.50 13.21
N ARG A 338 0.58 14.67 13.65
CA ARG A 338 1.04 15.81 14.45
C ARG A 338 2.41 16.29 13.98
N ASP A 339 2.60 17.62 13.95
CA ASP A 339 3.90 18.20 13.62
C ASP A 339 4.94 17.92 14.73
N ASP A 340 6.20 17.73 14.34
CA ASP A 340 7.33 17.60 15.25
C ASP A 340 7.58 18.94 15.98
N PRO A 341 7.54 18.99 17.33
CA PRO A 341 7.61 20.25 18.08
C PRO A 341 9.05 20.81 18.19
N ARG A 342 9.76 20.92 17.06
CA ARG A 342 11.18 21.36 16.95
C ARG A 342 11.41 22.80 17.38
N GLU A 343 10.43 23.68 17.19
CA GLU A 343 10.52 25.10 17.55
C GLU A 343 10.42 25.34 19.07
N ARG A 344 10.09 24.30 19.84
CA ARG A 344 10.11 24.37 21.31
C ARG A 344 11.53 24.06 21.78
N ASN A 345 11.98 24.73 22.84
CA ASN A 345 13.28 24.46 23.50
C ASN A 345 13.24 23.10 24.24
N LEU A 346 13.06 22.02 23.48
CA LEU A 346 12.89 20.64 23.93
C LEU A 346 14.04 19.80 23.39
N THR A 347 14.51 18.88 24.21
CA THR A 347 15.43 17.82 23.79
C THR A 347 14.78 16.87 22.78
N LYS A 348 15.58 16.14 22.00
CA LYS A 348 15.09 15.10 21.08
C LYS A 348 14.20 14.07 21.80
N LEU A 349 14.58 13.68 23.03
CA LEU A 349 13.82 12.71 23.82
C LEU A 349 12.43 13.26 24.20
N GLU A 350 12.35 14.50 24.68
CA GLU A 350 11.07 15.14 25.02
C GLU A 350 10.16 15.29 23.81
N ARG A 351 10.70 15.66 22.64
CA ARG A 351 9.91 15.72 21.40
C ARG A 351 9.35 14.35 21.01
N ARG A 352 10.18 13.31 21.06
CA ARG A 352 9.75 11.91 20.78
C ARG A 352 8.69 11.44 21.77
N GLU A 353 8.79 11.80 23.04
CA GLU A 353 7.77 11.48 24.04
C GLU A 353 6.43 12.14 23.72
N ILE A 354 6.42 13.43 23.36
CA ILE A 354 5.19 14.13 22.94
C ILE A 354 4.56 13.47 21.71
N LEU A 355 5.38 13.10 20.73
CA LEU A 355 4.91 12.40 19.52
C LEU A 355 4.39 11.00 19.89
N HIS A 356 5.05 10.28 20.78
CA HIS A 356 4.64 8.96 21.23
C HIS A 356 3.28 8.97 21.93
N GLN A 357 3.07 9.92 22.85
CA GLN A 357 1.76 10.10 23.48
C GLN A 357 0.67 10.36 22.44
N TYR A 358 0.97 11.12 21.40
CA TYR A 358 0.00 11.33 20.31
C TYR A 358 -0.25 10.06 19.49
N ALA A 359 0.75 9.21 19.24
CA ALA A 359 0.54 7.92 18.58
C ALA A 359 -0.40 7.00 19.39
N LEU A 360 -0.26 6.99 20.72
CA LEU A 360 -1.19 6.27 21.60
C LEU A 360 -2.62 6.82 21.48
N GLU A 361 -2.78 8.13 21.29
CA GLU A 361 -4.10 8.74 21.07
C GLU A 361 -4.74 8.30 19.75
N LEU A 362 -3.95 8.05 18.70
CA LEU A 362 -4.43 7.61 17.38
C LEU A 362 -4.89 6.15 17.37
N ALA A 363 -4.33 5.32 18.26
CA ALA A 363 -4.52 3.87 18.29
C ALA A 363 -6.00 3.43 18.41
N PRO A 364 -6.37 2.22 17.92
CA PRO A 364 -7.75 1.75 17.88
C PRO A 364 -8.45 1.70 19.25
N ASN A 365 -7.71 1.34 20.31
CA ASN A 365 -8.22 1.22 21.67
C ASN A 365 -8.27 2.56 22.43
N SER A 366 -7.91 3.66 21.78
CA SER A 366 -7.95 4.99 22.39
C SER A 366 -9.37 5.48 22.63
N THR A 367 -9.56 6.18 23.75
CA THR A 367 -10.77 6.97 24.06
C THR A 367 -10.60 8.45 23.70
N SER A 368 -9.41 8.85 23.23
CA SER A 368 -9.14 10.22 22.76
C SER A 368 -10.01 10.58 21.57
N GLU A 369 -10.37 11.86 21.46
CA GLU A 369 -11.01 12.39 20.25
C GLU A 369 -10.11 12.27 19.01
N ASN A 370 -8.79 12.10 19.21
CA ASN A 370 -7.82 11.93 18.15
C ASN A 370 -7.75 10.49 17.62
N LYS A 371 -8.49 9.54 18.19
CA LYS A 371 -8.55 8.17 17.68
C LYS A 371 -8.81 8.16 16.17
N ASN A 372 -7.95 7.44 15.44
CA ASN A 372 -8.01 7.29 13.99
C ASN A 372 -7.93 8.61 13.18
N ARG A 373 -7.50 9.73 13.78
CA ARG A 373 -7.27 11.00 13.08
C ARG A 373 -5.91 11.04 12.36
N TYR A 374 -5.55 9.97 11.68
CA TYR A 374 -4.35 9.93 10.83
C TYR A 374 -4.47 10.90 9.66
N ALA A 375 -3.33 11.35 9.15
CA ALA A 375 -3.28 12.21 7.98
C ALA A 375 -3.63 11.43 6.71
N ASP A 376 -4.49 12.04 5.88
CA ASP A 376 -4.83 11.55 4.54
C ASP A 376 -4.22 12.52 3.52
N THR A 377 -3.24 12.06 2.73
CA THR A 377 -2.30 12.98 2.06
C THR A 377 -2.08 12.67 0.57
N VAL A 378 -1.86 13.72 -0.20
CA VAL A 378 -1.34 13.67 -1.57
C VAL A 378 -0.15 14.61 -1.63
N ILE A 379 1.05 14.05 -1.79
CA ILE A 379 2.28 14.82 -2.00
C ILE A 379 2.82 14.58 -3.39
N TRP A 380 3.52 15.56 -3.96
CA TRP A 380 4.07 15.44 -5.30
C TRP A 380 5.35 16.25 -5.47
N ALA A 381 6.18 15.81 -6.41
CA ALA A 381 7.37 16.54 -6.85
C ALA A 381 7.50 16.47 -8.38
N ASP A 382 7.91 17.59 -8.97
CA ASP A 382 8.28 17.63 -10.39
C ASP A 382 9.76 17.31 -10.53
N VAL A 383 10.08 16.29 -11.33
CA VAL A 383 11.45 15.81 -11.53
C VAL A 383 11.83 15.76 -13.00
N THR A 384 13.13 15.87 -13.29
CA THR A 384 13.71 15.69 -14.62
C THR A 384 14.21 14.25 -14.76
N SER A 385 13.88 13.60 -15.88
CA SER A 385 14.32 12.23 -16.18
C SER A 385 15.81 12.11 -16.50
N LYS A 386 16.55 13.22 -16.49
CA LYS A 386 18.00 13.26 -16.66
C LYS A 386 18.65 13.64 -15.33
N PRO A 387 19.72 12.93 -14.90
CA PRO A 387 20.53 13.38 -13.78
C PRO A 387 21.10 14.78 -14.10
N VAL A 388 21.17 15.62 -13.06
CA VAL A 388 21.83 16.94 -13.12
C VAL A 388 23.33 16.76 -13.01
#